data_AF-C4XHB2-F1
#
_entry.id   AF-C4XHB2-F1
#
_cell.length_a   1.000
_cell.length_b   1.000
_cell.length_c   1.000
_cell.angle_alpha   90.00
_cell.angle_beta   90.00
_cell.angle_gamma   90.00
#
_symmetry.space_group_name_H-M   'P 1'
#
loop_
_entity.id
_entity.type
_entity.pdbx_description
1 polymer ?
#
loop_
_entity_poly.entity_id
_entity_poly.type
_entity_poly.pdbx_seq_one_letter_code
_entity_poly.pdbx_strand_id
1 'polypeptide(L)'
;MADGVIDLKKQLKELKAHEKLAGFTGFRLDLGDGGPAKDGVLKIAEFVRPDKSGYVTLTFQTDPDPELDRRAALAGVFDRFGRFAQAVDAAAGTARFGPGFEYMMVVNDGLVDGDLWFVVEFDLYYQKLAGRLRALIEQAVLPGLAGVMPVVFEPVNWWEGAS
;
A
#
# COMPACT_ATOMS: atom_id res chain seq x y z
N MET A 1 -36.86 -12.07 -6.62
CA MET A 1 -36.41 -11.66 -5.28
C MET A 1 -35.00 -12.20 -5.08
N ALA A 2 -34.00 -11.47 -5.57
CA ALA A 2 -32.59 -11.66 -5.29
C ALA A 2 -31.95 -10.26 -5.21
N ASP A 3 -32.55 -9.40 -4.39
CA ASP A 3 -31.96 -8.15 -3.94
C ASP A 3 -30.92 -8.50 -2.88
N GLY A 4 -29.67 -8.11 -3.07
CA GLY A 4 -28.70 -8.11 -1.97
C GLY A 4 -27.30 -8.64 -2.25
N VAL A 5 -26.89 -8.89 -3.50
CA VAL A 5 -25.45 -8.98 -3.77
C VAL A 5 -24.92 -7.55 -3.90
N ILE A 6 -24.46 -7.00 -2.77
CA ILE A 6 -23.67 -5.78 -2.75
C ILE A 6 -22.49 -6.03 -3.70
N ASP A 7 -22.45 -5.31 -4.83
CA ASP A 7 -21.30 -5.34 -5.73
C ASP A 7 -20.17 -4.55 -5.06
N LEU A 8 -19.49 -5.22 -4.14
CA LEU A 8 -18.37 -4.71 -3.37
C LEU A 8 -17.28 -4.13 -4.29
N LYS A 9 -17.12 -4.69 -5.51
CA LYS A 9 -16.15 -4.17 -6.49
C LYS A 9 -16.59 -2.82 -7.05
N LYS A 10 -17.88 -2.64 -7.32
CA LYS A 10 -18.43 -1.35 -7.77
C LYS A 10 -18.31 -0.29 -6.67
N GLN A 11 -18.66 -0.63 -5.44
CA GLN A 11 -18.50 0.29 -4.30
C GLN A 11 -17.04 0.66 -4.05
N LEU A 12 -16.12 -0.31 -4.13
CA LEU A 12 -14.69 -0.06 -4.00
C LEU A 12 -14.18 0.88 -5.11
N LYS A 13 -14.65 0.70 -6.35
CA LYS A 13 -14.28 1.57 -7.48
C LYS A 13 -14.80 3.00 -7.31
N GLU A 14 -16.02 3.16 -6.81
CA GLU A 14 -16.59 4.48 -6.49
C GLU A 14 -15.85 5.14 -5.32
N LEU A 15 -15.45 4.38 -4.30
CA LEU A 15 -14.63 4.87 -3.19
C LEU A 15 -13.26 5.38 -3.67
N LYS A 16 -12.59 4.59 -4.51
CA LYS A 16 -11.29 4.93 -5.13
C LYS A 16 -11.35 6.17 -6.02
N ALA A 17 -12.49 6.45 -6.64
CA ALA A 17 -12.66 7.66 -7.46
C ALA A 17 -12.55 8.96 -6.64
N HIS A 18 -12.69 8.87 -5.31
CA HIS A 18 -12.55 9.98 -4.38
C HIS A 18 -11.21 10.02 -3.66
N GLU A 19 -10.29 9.09 -3.94
CA GLU A 19 -8.96 9.12 -3.38
C GLU A 19 -8.15 10.28 -3.96
N LYS A 20 -7.56 11.06 -3.05
CA LYS A 20 -6.69 12.17 -3.41
C LYS A 20 -5.26 11.67 -3.46
N LEU A 21 -4.70 11.59 -4.67
CA LEU A 21 -3.27 11.36 -4.85
C LEU A 21 -2.49 12.49 -4.17
N ALA A 22 -1.62 12.14 -3.23
CA ALA A 22 -0.99 13.09 -2.33
C ALA A 22 0.53 13.10 -2.47
N GLY A 23 1.16 11.95 -2.72
CA GLY A 23 2.60 11.86 -2.90
C GLY A 23 3.05 10.57 -3.58
N PHE A 24 4.33 10.51 -3.92
CA PHE A 24 4.96 9.30 -4.41
C PHE A 24 6.41 9.22 -3.96
N THR A 25 6.96 8.02 -3.91
CA THR A 25 8.38 7.80 -3.66
C THR A 25 8.91 6.65 -4.51
N GLY A 26 10.17 6.72 -4.90
CA GLY A 26 10.90 5.57 -5.44
C GLY A 26 11.19 4.56 -4.34
N PHE A 27 11.27 3.28 -4.69
CA PHE A 27 11.72 2.26 -3.76
C PHE A 27 12.61 1.23 -4.45
N ARG A 28 13.43 0.55 -3.64
CA ARG A 28 14.25 -0.58 -4.04
C ARG A 28 13.93 -1.77 -3.16
N LEU A 29 13.59 -2.90 -3.77
CA LEU A 29 13.17 -4.12 -3.10
C LEU A 29 14.20 -5.23 -3.31
N ASP A 30 14.80 -5.72 -2.23
CA ASP A 30 15.63 -6.91 -2.31
C ASP A 30 14.75 -8.17 -2.38
N LEU A 31 14.91 -8.95 -3.44
CA LEU A 31 14.12 -10.16 -3.67
C LEU A 31 14.64 -11.37 -2.88
N GLY A 32 15.84 -11.27 -2.28
CA GLY A 32 16.47 -12.35 -1.53
C GLY A 32 17.05 -13.48 -2.40
N ASP A 33 17.17 -13.25 -3.71
CA ASP A 33 17.69 -14.20 -4.70
C ASP A 33 19.19 -13.98 -5.00
N GLY A 34 19.84 -13.01 -4.33
CA GLY A 34 21.23 -12.63 -4.56
C GLY A 34 21.46 -11.83 -5.84
N GLY A 35 20.40 -11.49 -6.58
CA GLY A 35 20.44 -10.60 -7.74
C GLY A 35 20.33 -9.12 -7.37
N PRO A 36 20.22 -8.24 -8.38
CA PRO A 36 20.00 -6.81 -8.14
C PRO A 36 18.64 -6.58 -7.49
N ALA A 37 18.53 -5.51 -6.67
CA ALA A 37 17.25 -5.06 -6.15
C ALA A 37 16.29 -4.66 -7.28
N LYS A 38 15.00 -4.83 -7.04
CA LYS A 38 13.94 -4.39 -7.95
C LYS A 38 13.54 -2.96 -7.63
N ASP A 39 13.68 -2.07 -8.61
CA ASP A 39 13.23 -0.69 -8.49
C ASP A 39 11.72 -0.59 -8.75
N GLY A 40 11.08 0.40 -8.14
CA GLY A 40 9.67 0.67 -8.32
C GLY A 40 9.26 2.05 -7.81
N VAL A 41 7.97 2.35 -8.01
CA VAL A 41 7.35 3.57 -7.51
C VAL A 41 6.21 3.19 -6.57
N LEU A 42 6.19 3.81 -5.39
CA LEU A 42 5.09 3.76 -4.45
C LEU A 42 4.26 5.03 -4.61
N LYS A 43 3.00 4.91 -5.03
CA LYS A 43 2.02 5.99 -4.99
C LYS A 43 1.32 6.00 -3.64
N ILE A 44 1.04 7.20 -3.15
CA ILE A 44 0.40 7.47 -1.86
C ILE A 44 -0.84 8.31 -2.12
N ALA A 45 -1.99 7.78 -1.76
CA ALA A 45 -3.25 8.52 -1.76
C ALA A 45 -3.91 8.44 -0.39
N GLU A 46 -4.81 9.37 -0.12
CA GLU A 46 -5.66 9.32 1.06
C GLU A 46 -7.13 9.46 0.69
N PHE A 47 -7.96 8.86 1.52
CA PHE A 47 -9.38 9.14 1.59
C PHE A 47 -9.76 9.47 3.03
N VAL A 48 -10.36 10.64 3.24
CA VAL A 48 -10.78 11.13 4.54
C VAL A 48 -12.30 11.23 4.58
N ARG A 49 -12.90 10.54 5.55
CA ARG A 49 -14.33 10.57 5.83
C ARG A 49 -14.74 11.87 6.56
N PRO A 50 -16.03 12.24 6.56
CA PRO A 50 -16.52 13.41 7.29
C PRO A 50 -16.16 13.43 8.79
N ASP A 51 -16.11 12.25 9.42
CA ASP A 51 -15.74 12.06 10.84
C ASP A 51 -14.23 12.13 11.11
N LYS A 52 -13.42 12.46 10.09
CA LYS A 52 -11.95 12.54 10.11
C LYS A 52 -11.21 11.20 10.18
N SER A 53 -11.92 10.09 10.24
CA SER A 53 -11.34 8.77 9.98
C SER A 53 -11.08 8.61 8.47
N GLY A 54 -10.38 7.54 8.08
CA GLY A 54 -10.05 7.36 6.68
C GLY A 54 -9.08 6.22 6.46
N TYR A 55 -8.52 6.17 5.26
CA TYR A 55 -7.46 5.24 4.94
C TYR A 55 -6.44 5.86 4.00
N VAL A 56 -5.24 5.29 4.05
CA VAL A 56 -4.14 5.61 3.15
C VAL A 56 -4.00 4.46 2.17
N THR A 57 -4.10 4.76 0.89
CA THR A 57 -3.86 3.79 -0.19
C THR A 57 -2.39 3.86 -0.61
N LEU A 58 -1.75 2.71 -0.59
CA LEU A 58 -0.37 2.51 -1.02
C LEU A 58 -0.34 1.60 -2.23
N THR A 59 0.03 2.15 -3.38
CA THR A 59 0.13 1.40 -4.64
C THR A 59 1.59 1.21 -5.02
N PHE A 60 2.10 -0.01 -4.87
CA PHE A 60 3.40 -0.41 -5.36
C PHE A 60 3.31 -0.74 -6.84
N GLN A 61 4.21 -0.17 -7.64
CA GLN A 61 4.29 -0.42 -9.07
C GLN A 61 5.73 -0.72 -9.47
N THR A 62 5.94 -1.83 -10.17
CA THR A 62 7.23 -2.21 -10.74
C THR A 62 7.04 -2.69 -12.17
N ASP A 63 8.07 -2.57 -13.00
CA ASP A 63 8.09 -3.29 -14.28
C ASP A 63 7.97 -4.80 -14.03
N PRO A 64 7.25 -5.55 -14.89
CA PRO A 64 7.25 -7.00 -14.84
C PRO A 64 8.68 -7.51 -15.01
N ASP A 65 9.05 -8.54 -14.25
CA ASP A 65 10.34 -9.17 -14.44
C ASP A 65 10.25 -10.17 -15.60
N PRO A 66 11.14 -10.10 -16.62
CA PRO A 66 11.14 -11.06 -17.72
C PRO A 66 11.57 -12.45 -17.27
N GLU A 67 12.36 -12.55 -16.19
CA GLU A 67 12.80 -13.82 -15.63
C GLU A 67 11.73 -14.39 -14.69
N LEU A 68 11.32 -15.64 -14.94
CA LEU A 68 10.23 -16.29 -14.21
C LEU A 68 10.53 -16.40 -12.71
N ASP A 69 11.76 -16.78 -12.36
CA ASP A 69 12.17 -16.97 -10.96
C ASP A 69 12.17 -15.65 -10.19
N ARG A 70 12.65 -14.56 -10.82
CA ARG A 70 12.61 -13.21 -10.23
C ARG A 70 11.20 -12.69 -10.08
N ARG A 71 10.33 -12.98 -11.05
CA ARG A 71 8.89 -12.66 -10.96
C ARG A 71 8.22 -13.40 -9.79
N ALA A 72 8.53 -14.67 -9.62
CA ALA A 72 8.04 -15.47 -8.49
C ALA A 72 8.59 -14.94 -7.15
N ALA A 73 9.87 -14.54 -7.10
CA ALA A 73 10.47 -13.94 -5.90
C ALA A 73 9.80 -12.61 -5.52
N LEU A 74 9.54 -11.73 -6.51
CA LEU A 74 8.79 -10.49 -6.34
C LEU A 74 7.39 -10.74 -5.77
N ALA A 75 6.61 -11.63 -6.39
CA ALA A 75 5.30 -12.03 -5.88
C ALA A 75 5.41 -12.57 -4.44
N GLY A 76 6.41 -13.41 -4.17
CA GLY A 76 6.65 -13.96 -2.84
C GLY A 76 6.95 -12.92 -1.76
N VAL A 77 7.57 -11.77 -2.09
CA VAL A 77 7.77 -10.67 -1.14
C VAL A 77 6.42 -10.07 -0.74
N PHE A 78 5.57 -9.77 -1.72
CA PHE A 78 4.25 -9.19 -1.47
C PHE A 78 3.27 -10.18 -0.84
N ASP A 79 3.37 -11.48 -1.14
CA ASP A 79 2.61 -12.53 -0.45
C ASP A 79 2.94 -12.59 1.04
N ARG A 80 4.23 -12.52 1.39
CA ARG A 80 4.66 -12.49 2.80
C ARG A 80 4.12 -11.25 3.51
N PHE A 81 4.17 -10.10 2.84
CA PHE A 81 3.60 -8.87 3.37
C PHE A 81 2.08 -8.94 3.51
N GLY A 82 1.37 -9.54 2.55
CA GLY A 82 -0.08 -9.77 2.63
C GLY A 82 -0.47 -10.66 3.81
N ARG A 83 0.30 -11.72 4.09
CA ARG A 83 0.11 -12.53 5.31
C ARG A 83 0.35 -11.74 6.58
N PHE A 84 1.37 -10.87 6.61
CA PHE A 84 1.58 -9.95 7.72
C PHE A 84 0.38 -9.01 7.90
N ALA A 85 -0.14 -8.43 6.82
CA ALA A 85 -1.29 -7.53 6.84
C ALA A 85 -2.55 -8.22 7.40
N GLN A 86 -2.75 -9.51 7.11
CA GLN A 86 -3.86 -10.30 7.64
C GLN A 86 -3.69 -10.68 9.12
N ALA A 87 -2.46 -10.74 9.63
CA ALA A 87 -2.15 -11.20 10.98
C ALA A 87 -1.94 -10.05 11.98
N VAL A 88 -1.66 -8.83 11.50
CA VAL A 88 -1.37 -7.69 12.37
C VAL A 88 -2.64 -7.22 13.10
N ASP A 89 -2.60 -7.21 14.43
CA ASP A 89 -3.65 -6.62 15.24
C ASP A 89 -3.48 -5.10 15.39
N ALA A 90 -4.50 -4.44 15.95
CA ALA A 90 -4.49 -2.99 16.12
C ALA A 90 -3.35 -2.49 17.03
N ALA A 91 -2.90 -3.26 18.02
CA ALA A 91 -1.85 -2.85 18.95
C ALA A 91 -0.47 -2.91 18.29
N ALA A 92 -0.14 -4.05 17.67
CA ALA A 92 1.08 -4.24 16.90
C ALA A 92 1.12 -3.32 15.67
N GLY A 93 -0.03 -3.08 15.05
CA GLY A 93 -0.20 -2.14 13.95
C GLY A 93 -0.01 -0.69 14.39
N THR A 94 -0.57 -0.27 15.52
CA THR A 94 -0.36 1.08 16.08
C THR A 94 1.11 1.34 16.41
N ALA A 95 1.80 0.36 17.00
CA ALA A 95 3.22 0.48 17.31
C ALA A 95 4.10 0.64 16.06
N ARG A 96 3.65 0.14 14.90
CA ARG A 96 4.42 0.10 13.66
C ARG A 96 4.03 1.17 12.65
N PHE A 97 2.73 1.36 12.44
CA PHE A 97 2.16 2.27 11.43
C PHE A 97 1.60 3.55 12.05
N GLY A 98 1.72 3.70 13.36
CA GLY A 98 1.47 4.94 14.07
C GLY A 98 0.09 5.07 14.69
N PRO A 99 -0.15 6.15 15.45
CA PRO A 99 -1.34 6.31 16.27
C PRO A 99 -2.63 6.39 15.47
N GLY A 100 -3.60 5.57 15.87
CA GLY A 100 -4.94 5.51 15.28
C GLY A 100 -5.09 4.46 14.20
N PHE A 101 -4.07 3.63 13.93
CA PHE A 101 -4.17 2.46 13.06
C PHE A 101 -5.25 1.50 13.56
N GLU A 102 -6.07 1.00 12.65
CA GLU A 102 -7.11 0.00 12.96
C GLU A 102 -6.76 -1.36 12.36
N TYR A 103 -6.62 -1.41 11.04
CA TYR A 103 -6.28 -2.61 10.30
C TYR A 103 -5.68 -2.26 8.94
N MET A 104 -5.10 -3.26 8.28
CA MET A 104 -4.57 -3.18 6.94
C MET A 104 -5.31 -4.16 6.03
N MET A 105 -5.58 -3.77 4.80
CA MET A 105 -6.27 -4.60 3.82
C MET A 105 -5.46 -4.68 2.53
N VAL A 106 -5.30 -5.88 1.98
CA VAL A 106 -4.75 -6.10 0.64
C VAL A 106 -5.88 -5.93 -0.37
N VAL A 107 -5.73 -5.03 -1.33
CA VAL A 107 -6.78 -4.67 -2.29
C VAL A 107 -6.54 -5.27 -3.67
N ASN A 108 -5.26 -5.39 -4.07
CA ASN A 108 -4.85 -6.06 -5.29
C ASN A 108 -3.57 -6.87 -5.04
N ASP A 109 -3.50 -8.08 -5.54
CA ASP A 109 -2.46 -9.08 -5.26
C ASP A 109 -1.40 -9.25 -6.35
N GLY A 110 -1.31 -8.34 -7.31
CA GLY A 110 -0.21 -8.31 -8.29
C GLY A 110 -0.67 -8.52 -9.72
N LEU A 111 0.24 -9.06 -10.55
CA LEU A 111 0.07 -9.15 -12.01
C LEU A 111 -1.23 -9.89 -12.37
N VAL A 112 -2.10 -9.21 -13.11
CA VAL A 112 -3.12 -9.89 -13.93
C VAL A 112 -2.43 -10.27 -15.24
N ASP A 113 -2.62 -11.50 -15.71
CA ASP A 113 -2.03 -11.96 -16.98
C ASP A 113 -2.29 -10.96 -18.12
N GLY A 114 -1.22 -10.46 -18.73
CA GLY A 114 -1.27 -9.48 -19.83
C GLY A 114 -1.01 -8.02 -19.45
N ASP A 115 -0.86 -7.70 -18.15
CA ASP A 115 -0.57 -6.33 -17.72
C ASP A 115 0.90 -5.93 -17.93
N LEU A 116 1.10 -4.67 -18.31
CA LEU A 116 2.41 -4.05 -18.51
C LEU A 116 3.15 -3.75 -17.20
N TRP A 117 2.50 -3.92 -16.05
CA TRP A 117 3.00 -3.54 -14.74
C TRP A 117 2.64 -4.59 -13.71
N PHE A 118 3.54 -4.81 -12.76
CA PHE A 118 3.22 -5.48 -11.52
C PHE A 118 2.73 -4.45 -10.52
N VAL A 119 1.45 -4.57 -10.11
CA VAL A 119 0.79 -3.59 -9.25
C VAL A 119 0.20 -4.28 -8.03
N VAL A 120 0.62 -3.86 -6.84
CA VAL A 120 0.07 -4.35 -5.57
C VAL A 120 -0.41 -3.15 -4.77
N GLU A 121 -1.60 -3.28 -4.20
CA GLU A 121 -2.25 -2.19 -3.50
C GLU A 121 -2.71 -2.61 -2.11
N PHE A 122 -2.46 -1.76 -1.13
CA PHE A 122 -2.88 -1.95 0.25
C PHE A 122 -3.48 -0.67 0.82
N ASP A 123 -4.51 -0.84 1.64
CA ASP A 123 -5.13 0.24 2.40
C ASP A 123 -4.79 0.11 3.88
N LEU A 124 -4.34 1.20 4.49
CA LEU A 124 -4.15 1.31 5.93
C LEU A 124 -5.25 2.19 6.51
N TYR A 125 -6.10 1.62 7.38
CA TYR A 125 -7.24 2.30 7.97
C TYR A 125 -6.86 2.99 9.28
N TYR A 126 -7.35 4.21 9.47
CA TYR A 126 -7.09 5.04 10.64
C TYR A 126 -8.34 5.71 11.19
N GLN A 127 -8.47 5.72 12.51
CA GLN A 127 -9.55 6.45 13.22
C GLN A 127 -9.45 7.97 13.07
N LYS A 128 -8.24 8.50 12.84
CA LYS A 128 -7.97 9.94 12.65
C LYS A 128 -6.87 10.13 11.62
N LEU A 129 -7.24 10.42 10.37
CA LEU A 129 -6.30 10.62 9.27
C LEU A 129 -6.18 12.09 8.84
N ALA A 130 -7.27 12.85 8.92
CA ALA A 130 -7.33 14.22 8.38
C ALA A 130 -6.17 15.11 8.86
N GLY A 131 -5.40 15.67 7.91
CA GLY A 131 -4.28 16.57 8.18
C GLY A 131 -3.07 15.92 8.85
N ARG A 132 -2.97 14.58 8.77
CA ARG A 132 -1.86 13.82 9.36
C ARG A 132 -1.09 13.00 8.33
N LEU A 133 -1.53 12.95 7.07
CA LEU A 133 -0.99 12.01 6.08
C LEU A 133 0.52 12.15 5.95
N ARG A 134 1.03 13.36 5.70
CA ARG A 134 2.47 13.56 5.51
C ARG A 134 3.32 13.08 6.68
N ALA A 135 2.98 13.52 7.89
CA ALA A 135 3.71 13.12 9.09
C ALA A 135 3.59 11.61 9.34
N LEU A 136 2.40 11.04 9.14
CA LEU A 136 2.14 9.61 9.31
C LEU A 136 2.97 8.77 8.32
N ILE A 137 3.04 9.18 7.06
CA ILE A 137 3.83 8.51 6.02
C ILE A 137 5.32 8.52 6.35
N GLU A 138 5.88 9.70 6.60
CA GLU A 138 7.32 9.88 6.76
C GLU A 138 7.83 9.30 8.10
N GLN A 139 7.04 9.41 9.17
CA GLN A 139 7.50 9.06 10.52
C GLN A 139 7.11 7.64 10.95
N ALA A 140 6.07 7.05 10.36
CA ALA A 140 5.55 5.76 10.80
C ALA A 140 5.36 4.76 9.65
N VAL A 141 4.62 5.10 8.60
CA VAL A 141 4.23 4.11 7.58
C VAL A 141 5.42 3.62 6.78
N LEU A 142 6.23 4.49 6.18
CA LEU A 142 7.39 4.05 5.39
C LEU A 142 8.45 3.33 6.27
N PRO A 143 8.82 3.85 7.46
CA PRO A 143 9.69 3.10 8.37
C PRO A 143 9.10 1.75 8.80
N GLY A 144 7.79 1.71 9.07
CA GLY A 144 7.08 0.49 9.46
C GLY A 144 7.10 -0.57 8.36
N LEU A 145 6.91 -0.16 7.10
CA LEU A 145 7.03 -1.02 5.92
C LEU A 145 8.45 -1.55 5.74
N ALA A 146 9.46 -0.69 5.85
CA ALA A 146 10.87 -1.09 5.78
C ALA A 146 11.27 -2.06 6.92
N GLY A 147 10.52 -2.08 8.03
CA GLY A 147 10.71 -3.03 9.12
C GLY A 147 10.09 -4.41 8.88
N VAL A 148 9.24 -4.59 7.86
CA VAL A 148 8.55 -5.87 7.59
C VAL A 148 8.73 -6.36 6.15
N MET A 149 9.25 -5.51 5.27
CA MET A 149 9.62 -5.83 3.90
C MET A 149 11.09 -5.46 3.68
N PRO A 150 11.80 -6.18 2.78
CA PRO A 150 13.18 -5.86 2.43
C PRO A 150 13.24 -4.67 1.44
N VAL A 151 12.71 -3.53 1.85
CA VAL A 151 12.51 -2.34 1.01
C VAL A 151 13.27 -1.14 1.55
N VAL A 152 13.83 -0.33 0.66
CA VAL A 152 14.38 0.99 0.95
C VAL A 152 13.62 2.02 0.12
N PHE A 153 13.12 3.07 0.78
CA PHE A 153 12.41 4.17 0.13
C PHE A 153 13.32 5.37 -0.09
N GLU A 154 13.08 6.08 -1.18
CA GLU A 154 13.61 7.42 -1.40
C GLU A 154 12.77 8.46 -0.62
N PRO A 155 13.24 9.73 -0.52
CA PRO A 155 12.41 10.81 0.00
C PRO A 155 11.10 10.94 -0.78
N VAL A 156 10.00 11.22 -0.05
CA VAL A 156 8.68 11.38 -0.66
C VAL A 156 8.59 12.70 -1.42
N ASN A 157 8.10 12.63 -2.65
CA ASN A 157 7.70 13.76 -3.45
C ASN A 157 6.20 14.02 -3.24
N TRP A 158 5.87 15.17 -2.65
CA TRP A 158 4.49 15.55 -2.34
C TRP A 158 3.93 16.45 -3.45
N TRP A 159 2.67 16.25 -3.81
CA TRP A 159 1.94 17.22 -4.62
C TRP A 159 1.57 18.45 -3.77
N GLU A 160 1.51 19.63 -4.41
CA GLU A 160 1.11 20.86 -3.73
C GLU A 160 -0.29 20.70 -3.10
N GLY A 161 -0.41 21.01 -1.81
CA GLY A 161 -1.67 20.90 -1.07
C GLY A 161 -2.00 19.50 -0.54
N ALA A 162 -1.06 18.55 -0.53
CA ALA A 162 -1.15 17.36 0.31
C ALA A 162 -1.06 17.75 1.80
N SER A 163 -1.99 17.23 2.62
CA SER A 163 -2.13 17.60 4.04
C SER A 163 -1.43 16.67 5.02
#